data_AF-A0A9P6ZMD3-F1
#
_entry.id   AF-A0A9P6ZMD3-F1
#
_cell.length_a   1.000
_cell.length_b   1.000
_cell.length_c   1.000
_cell.angle_alpha   90.00
_cell.angle_beta   90.00
_cell.angle_gamma   90.00
#
_symmetry.space_group_name_H-M   'P 1'
#
loop_
_entity.id
_entity.type
_entity.pdbx_description
1 polymer ?
#
loop_
_entity_poly.entity_id
_entity_poly.type
_entity_poly.pdbx_seq_one_letter_code
_entity_poly.pdbx_strand_id
1 'polypeptide(L)'
;MPEIMILKRPREEAVITQQMFFKKSAWGKVIKVLRKQYLRDDISCGIDDCRACDVTAQTVLSCSGDTTHKNVPTGHYILPNTYVFLAQMDLIESNFFTPPIIILQTVMGEALTTTDEWKVWVFYNKFRL
;
A
#
# COMPACT_ATOMS: atom_id res chain seq x y z
N MET A 1 -37.29 16.00 16.19
CA MET A 1 -36.55 14.71 16.22
C MET A 1 -35.89 14.55 14.85
N PRO A 2 -34.59 14.23 14.74
CA PRO A 2 -34.00 13.96 13.44
C PRO A 2 -34.56 12.65 12.90
N GLU A 3 -35.01 12.67 11.65
CA GLU A 3 -35.55 11.53 10.94
C GLU A 3 -34.38 10.65 10.47
N ILE A 4 -34.13 9.55 11.18
CA ILE A 4 -33.05 8.62 10.84
C ILE A 4 -33.58 7.66 9.76
N MET A 5 -33.26 7.92 8.50
CA MET A 5 -33.53 6.99 7.41
C MET A 5 -32.39 5.97 7.27
N ILE A 6 -32.66 4.70 7.62
CA ILE A 6 -31.74 3.61 7.36
C ILE A 6 -31.88 3.19 5.89
N LEU A 7 -31.16 3.88 5.00
CA LEU A 7 -31.05 3.48 3.59
C LEU A 7 -30.06 2.31 3.46
N LYS A 8 -30.51 1.20 2.90
CA LYS A 8 -29.60 0.10 2.51
C LYS A 8 -28.70 0.62 1.38
N ARG A 9 -27.39 0.46 1.53
CA ARG A 9 -26.42 0.91 0.53
C ARG A 9 -26.70 0.27 -0.84
N PRO A 10 -26.44 1.00 -1.95
CA PRO A 10 -26.54 0.47 -3.30
C PRO A 10 -25.66 -0.77 -3.50
N ARG A 11 -26.05 -1.66 -4.41
CA ARG A 11 -25.29 -2.89 -4.68
C ARG A 11 -23.94 -2.60 -5.33
N GLU A 12 -23.80 -1.56 -6.15
CA GLU A 12 -22.50 -1.22 -6.75
C GLU A 12 -21.45 -0.82 -5.70
N GLU A 13 -21.81 0.01 -4.71
CA GLU A 13 -20.90 0.37 -3.61
C GLU A 13 -20.52 -0.85 -2.75
N ALA A 14 -21.42 -1.83 -2.61
CA ALA A 14 -21.15 -3.05 -1.88
C ALA A 14 -20.08 -3.93 -2.55
N VAL A 15 -19.98 -3.92 -3.89
CA VAL A 15 -18.94 -4.68 -4.62
C VAL A 15 -17.54 -4.12 -4.32
N ILE A 16 -17.42 -2.80 -4.21
CA ILE A 16 -16.13 -2.12 -4.02
C ILE A 16 -15.71 -2.14 -2.53
N THR A 17 -16.68 -2.09 -1.61
CA THR A 17 -16.43 -2.00 -0.16
C THR A 17 -16.55 -3.34 0.60
N GLN A 18 -16.73 -4.47 -0.10
CA GLN A 18 -16.83 -5.77 0.56
C GLN A 18 -15.83 -6.78 -0.01
N GLN A 19 -14.98 -7.30 0.86
CA GLN A 19 -14.10 -8.42 0.55
C GLN A 19 -14.73 -9.72 1.01
N MET A 20 -15.04 -10.60 0.06
CA MET A 20 -15.57 -11.95 0.32
C MET A 20 -14.48 -12.99 0.06
N PHE A 21 -14.26 -13.88 1.03
CA PHE A 21 -13.38 -15.03 0.85
C PHE A 21 -13.89 -16.23 1.63
N PHE A 22 -13.48 -17.43 1.21
CA PHE A 22 -13.76 -18.66 1.93
C PHE A 22 -12.55 -19.04 2.76
N LYS A 23 -12.77 -19.38 4.04
CA LYS A 23 -11.73 -19.95 4.90
C LYS A 23 -12.15 -21.33 5.39
N LYS A 24 -11.21 -22.26 5.43
CA LYS A 24 -11.39 -23.55 6.09
C LYS A 24 -11.11 -23.36 7.58
N SER A 25 -12.05 -23.75 8.45
CA SER A 25 -11.80 -23.79 9.89
C SER A 25 -10.86 -24.93 10.24
N ALA A 26 -10.27 -24.90 11.45
CA ALA A 26 -9.43 -25.99 11.95
C ALA A 26 -10.14 -27.37 11.93
N TRP A 27 -11.48 -27.38 11.99
CA TRP A 27 -12.31 -28.60 11.93
C TRP A 27 -12.75 -28.97 10.51
N GLY A 28 -12.18 -28.32 9.49
CA GLY A 28 -12.42 -28.65 8.09
C GLY A 28 -13.66 -28.04 7.45
N LYS A 29 -14.48 -27.28 8.20
CA LYS A 29 -15.66 -26.60 7.67
C LYS A 29 -15.25 -25.40 6.82
N VAL A 30 -15.82 -25.28 5.62
CA VAL A 30 -15.65 -24.09 4.77
C VAL A 30 -16.64 -23.01 5.21
N ILE A 31 -16.12 -21.84 5.57
CA ILE A 31 -16.91 -20.70 6.05
C ILE A 31 -16.71 -19.53 5.08
N LYS A 32 -17.83 -18.97 4.58
CA LYS A 32 -17.85 -17.72 3.82
C LYS A 32 -17.66 -16.54 4.78
N VAL A 33 -16.57 -15.80 4.63
CA VAL A 33 -16.27 -14.60 5.40
C VAL A 33 -16.53 -13.39 4.52
N LEU A 34 -17.33 -12.46 5.03
CA LEU A 34 -17.56 -11.16 4.43
C LEU A 34 -16.94 -10.10 5.32
N ARG A 35 -15.97 -9.34 4.80
CA ARG A 35 -15.34 -8.20 5.49
C ARG A 35 -15.70 -6.92 4.77
N LYS A 36 -16.02 -5.87 5.54
CA LYS A 36 -16.10 -4.52 4.99
C LYS A 36 -14.69 -3.98 4.82
N GLN A 37 -14.42 -3.42 3.65
CA GLN A 37 -13.20 -2.73 3.29
C GLN A 37 -13.53 -1.24 3.17
N TYR A 38 -12.79 -0.43 3.93
CA TYR A 38 -12.91 1.01 3.88
C TYR A 38 -11.92 1.52 2.84
N LEU A 39 -12.43 2.22 1.85
CA LEU A 39 -11.62 2.90 0.84
C LEU A 39 -11.50 4.37 1.20
N ARG A 40 -10.36 4.95 0.84
CA ARG A 40 -9.89 6.26 1.25
C ARG A 40 -9.28 6.95 0.05
N ASP A 41 -9.69 8.19 -0.18
CA ASP A 41 -9.12 9.05 -1.24
C ASP A 41 -7.90 9.84 -0.74
N ASP A 42 -7.76 9.96 0.58
CA ASP A 42 -6.73 10.73 1.28
C ASP A 42 -5.42 9.93 1.52
N ILE A 43 -5.12 8.95 0.66
CA ILE A 43 -3.86 8.19 0.72
C ILE A 43 -2.80 8.91 -0.14
N SER A 44 -1.83 9.55 0.52
CA SER A 44 -0.75 10.27 -0.17
C SER A 44 0.21 9.34 -0.92
N CYS A 45 0.79 9.84 -2.00
CA CYS A 45 1.85 9.15 -2.74
C CYS A 45 3.23 9.22 -2.06
N GLY A 46 3.43 10.14 -1.11
CA GLY A 46 4.70 10.32 -0.39
C GLY A 46 5.80 11.03 -1.18
N ILE A 47 5.49 11.47 -2.39
CA ILE A 47 6.39 12.19 -3.30
C ILE A 47 6.30 13.69 -3.03
N ASP A 48 7.46 14.34 -2.93
CA ASP A 48 7.59 15.79 -2.86
C ASP A 48 6.95 16.47 -4.09
N ASP A 49 6.24 17.57 -3.87
CA ASP A 49 5.62 18.40 -4.92
C ASP A 49 4.59 17.67 -5.82
N CYS A 50 3.91 16.65 -5.28
CA CYS A 50 2.83 16.00 -6.00
C CYS A 50 1.58 16.90 -6.05
N ARG A 51 1.25 17.41 -7.24
CA ARG A 51 0.06 18.26 -7.47
C ARG A 51 -1.28 17.54 -7.31
N ALA A 52 -1.28 16.22 -7.30
CA ALA A 52 -2.48 15.40 -7.18
C ALA A 52 -2.78 14.96 -5.74
N CYS A 53 -1.82 15.10 -4.82
CA CYS A 53 -2.01 14.80 -3.41
C CYS A 53 -2.14 16.09 -2.62
N ASP A 54 -3.04 16.11 -1.64
CA ASP A 54 -3.11 17.22 -0.70
C ASP A 54 -1.85 17.26 0.18
N VAL A 55 -1.33 18.47 0.41
CA VAL A 55 0.01 18.81 0.95
C VAL A 55 0.24 18.34 2.41
N THR A 56 -0.70 17.62 3.00
CA THR A 56 -0.76 17.34 4.44
C THR A 56 0.05 16.13 4.91
N ALA A 57 0.63 15.35 4.00
CA ALA A 57 1.34 14.12 4.35
C ALA A 57 2.86 14.31 4.41
N GLN A 58 3.50 13.59 5.34
CA GLN A 58 4.97 13.48 5.38
C GLN A 58 5.48 12.97 4.03
N THR A 59 6.38 13.74 3.41
CA THR A 59 7.04 13.33 2.17
C THR A 59 8.38 12.71 2.51
N VAL A 60 8.63 11.54 1.92
CA VAL A 60 9.87 10.76 2.12
C VAL A 60 10.62 10.60 0.81
N LEU A 61 9.93 10.75 -0.32
CA LEU A 61 10.46 10.53 -1.67
C LEU A 61 10.64 11.87 -2.39
N SER A 62 11.84 12.12 -2.89
CA SER A 62 12.12 13.29 -3.72
C SER A 62 11.43 13.21 -5.08
N CYS A 63 10.87 14.33 -5.56
CA CYS A 63 10.13 14.41 -6.84
C CYS A 63 10.91 13.85 -8.05
N SER A 64 12.23 14.07 -8.08
CA SER A 64 13.12 13.61 -9.15
C SER A 64 13.51 12.14 -9.05
N GLY A 65 13.16 11.42 -7.99
CA GLY A 65 13.63 10.05 -7.74
C GLY A 65 15.17 9.95 -7.68
N ASP A 66 15.70 8.76 -7.97
CA ASP A 66 17.15 8.52 -8.08
C ASP A 66 17.67 8.76 -9.50
N THR A 67 18.62 9.68 -9.61
CA THR A 67 19.28 10.06 -10.87
C THR A 67 20.69 9.48 -11.00
N THR A 68 21.18 8.70 -10.02
CA THR A 68 22.54 8.14 -10.03
C THR A 68 22.71 7.00 -11.04
N HIS A 69 21.60 6.40 -11.49
CA HIS A 69 21.63 5.23 -12.36
C HIS A 69 21.93 5.61 -13.83
N LYS A 70 23.04 5.07 -14.37
CA LYS A 70 23.55 5.40 -15.72
C LYS A 70 22.57 5.14 -16.86
N ASN A 71 21.74 4.10 -16.76
CA ASN A 71 20.81 3.74 -17.84
C ASN A 71 19.46 4.48 -17.74
N VAL A 72 19.17 5.10 -16.58
CA VAL A 72 17.92 5.85 -16.35
C VAL A 72 18.26 7.19 -15.69
N PRO A 73 18.88 8.11 -16.44
CA PRO A 73 19.32 9.40 -15.88
C PRO A 73 18.16 10.35 -15.56
N THR A 74 16.96 10.06 -16.05
CA THR A 74 15.75 10.90 -15.88
C THR A 74 15.12 10.81 -14.50
N GLY A 75 15.69 10.05 -13.57
CA GLY A 75 15.07 9.76 -12.29
C GLY A 75 14.22 8.51 -12.34
N HIS A 76 14.29 7.69 -11.29
CA HIS A 76 13.46 6.50 -11.16
C HIS A 76 13.15 6.16 -9.69
N TYR A 77 12.12 5.34 -9.50
CA TYR A 77 11.75 4.73 -8.23
C TYR A 77 11.75 3.22 -8.38
N ILE A 78 12.00 2.52 -7.28
CA ILE A 78 11.98 1.05 -7.27
C ILE A 78 10.71 0.57 -6.59
N LEU A 79 9.97 -0.29 -7.29
CA LEU A 79 8.76 -0.95 -6.78
C LEU A 79 9.00 -2.47 -6.78
N PRO A 80 9.49 -3.04 -5.67
CA PRO A 80 9.78 -4.47 -5.60
C PRO A 80 8.47 -5.26 -5.56
N ASN A 81 8.46 -6.39 -6.26
CA ASN A 81 7.43 -7.41 -6.11
C ASN A 81 7.71 -8.24 -4.84
N THR A 82 6.71 -8.97 -4.33
CA THR A 82 6.81 -9.86 -3.17
C THR A 82 8.05 -10.75 -3.23
N TYR A 83 8.25 -11.46 -4.35
CA TYR A 83 9.36 -12.40 -4.46
C TYR A 83 10.72 -11.71 -4.32
N VAL A 84 10.89 -10.57 -4.99
CA VAL A 84 12.14 -9.79 -4.94
C VAL A 84 12.34 -9.21 -3.54
N PHE A 85 11.28 -8.70 -2.93
CA PHE A 85 11.31 -8.14 -1.58
C PHE A 85 11.75 -9.18 -0.54
N LEU A 86 11.15 -10.38 -0.56
CA LEU A 86 11.48 -11.46 0.36
C LEU A 86 12.87 -12.05 0.08
N ALA A 87 13.24 -12.22 -1.19
CA ALA A 87 14.52 -12.82 -1.56
C ALA A 87 15.72 -11.88 -1.37
N GLN A 88 15.50 -10.56 -1.39
CA GLN A 88 16.54 -9.54 -1.31
C GLN A 88 16.31 -8.59 -0.12
N MET A 89 15.68 -9.07 0.95
CA MET A 89 15.37 -8.26 2.13
C MET A 89 16.65 -7.69 2.75
N ASP A 90 17.69 -8.51 2.88
CA ASP A 90 19.01 -8.10 3.41
C ASP A 90 19.66 -6.96 2.60
N LEU A 91 19.45 -6.95 1.28
CA LEU A 91 19.95 -5.89 0.40
C LEU A 91 19.16 -4.59 0.61
N ILE A 92 17.84 -4.69 0.74
CA ILE A 92 16.94 -3.55 0.95
C ILE A 92 17.15 -2.91 2.33
N GLU A 93 17.51 -3.71 3.34
CA GLU A 93 17.82 -3.24 4.70
C GLU A 93 19.20 -2.58 4.80
N SER A 94 20.09 -2.83 3.84
CA SER A 94 21.44 -2.29 3.83
C SER A 94 21.48 -0.75 3.73
N ASN A 95 22.27 -0.10 4.58
CA ASN A 95 22.51 1.35 4.50
C ASN A 95 23.19 1.81 3.20
N PHE A 96 23.79 0.88 2.44
CA PHE A 96 24.39 1.17 1.13
C PHE A 96 23.35 1.21 0.01
N PHE A 97 22.14 0.69 0.25
CA PHE A 97 21.04 0.77 -0.67
C PHE A 97 20.35 2.13 -0.53
N THR A 98 20.72 3.06 -1.39
CA THR A 98 20.25 4.45 -1.38
C THR A 98 19.11 4.80 -2.37
N PRO A 99 18.77 3.98 -3.39
CA PRO A 99 17.65 4.33 -4.27
C PRO A 99 16.30 4.42 -3.51
N PRO A 100 15.41 5.34 -3.91
CA PRO A 100 14.10 5.50 -3.30
C PRO A 100 13.19 4.32 -3.67
N ILE A 101 12.78 3.57 -2.66
CA ILE A 101 11.88 2.42 -2.80
C ILE A 101 10.46 2.82 -2.38
N ILE A 102 9.47 2.35 -3.15
CA ILE A 102 8.06 2.36 -2.78
C ILE A 102 7.65 0.92 -2.53
N ILE A 103 7.06 0.62 -1.37
CA ILE A 103 6.57 -0.72 -1.04
C ILE A 103 5.06 -0.71 -0.95
N LEU A 104 4.44 -1.65 -1.65
CA LEU A 104 3.00 -1.84 -1.57
C LEU A 104 2.63 -2.51 -0.24
N GLN A 105 1.53 -2.07 0.37
CA GLN A 105 0.95 -2.73 1.54
C GLN A 105 0.73 -4.23 1.31
N THR A 106 0.36 -4.65 0.11
CA THR A 106 0.24 -6.08 -0.24
C THR A 106 1.53 -6.85 -0.07
N VAL A 107 2.66 -6.25 -0.47
CA VAL A 107 4.00 -6.86 -0.38
C VAL A 107 4.44 -6.92 1.07
N MET A 108 4.26 -5.83 1.83
CA MET A 108 4.62 -5.78 3.25
C MET A 108 3.77 -6.75 4.10
N GLY A 109 2.48 -6.90 3.78
CA GLY A 109 1.59 -7.81 4.49
C GLY A 109 1.97 -9.30 4.37
N GLU A 110 2.78 -9.65 3.37
CA GLU A 110 3.27 -11.02 3.17
C GLU A 110 4.58 -11.29 3.93
N ALA A 111 5.33 -10.25 4.28
CA ALA A 111 6.64 -10.38 4.91
C ALA A 111 6.62 -10.42 6.45
N LEU A 112 5.53 -10.01 7.12
CA LEU A 112 5.36 -10.01 8.60
C LEU A 112 6.45 -9.30 9.42
N THR A 113 7.42 -8.64 8.78
CA THR A 113 8.53 -7.95 9.45
C THR A 113 8.25 -6.45 9.53
N THR A 114 8.19 -5.94 10.76
CA THR A 114 8.15 -4.52 11.06
C THR A 114 9.56 -4.15 11.51
N THR A 115 10.37 -3.59 10.60
CA THR A 115 11.68 -3.04 10.95
C THR A 115 11.58 -1.53 10.86
N ASP A 116 11.85 -0.82 11.96
CA ASP A 116 11.51 0.60 12.15
C ASP A 116 12.53 1.60 11.55
N GLU A 117 13.63 1.14 10.94
CA GLU A 117 14.77 2.02 10.59
C GLU A 117 14.97 2.26 9.08
N TRP A 118 14.14 1.67 8.23
CA TRP A 118 14.19 1.85 6.79
C TRP A 118 13.58 3.18 6.32
N LYS A 119 14.29 3.92 5.47
CA LYS A 119 13.75 5.11 4.75
C LYS A 119 12.96 4.67 3.52
N VAL A 120 11.89 3.90 3.74
CA VAL A 120 11.05 3.40 2.64
C VAL A 120 9.64 3.94 2.77
N TRP A 121 9.04 4.30 1.63
CA TRP A 121 7.65 4.74 1.61
C TRP A 121 6.71 3.56 1.41
N VAL A 122 5.76 3.38 2.31
CA VAL A 122 4.72 2.35 2.20
C VAL A 122 3.47 2.95 1.56
N PHE A 123 3.07 2.41 0.43
CA PHE A 123 1.85 2.78 -0.27
C PHE A 123 0.70 1.81 0.02
N TYR A 124 -0.37 2.33 0.61
CA TYR A 124 -1.57 1.58 1.00
C TYR A 124 -2.52 1.29 -0.18
N ASN A 125 -2.04 0.52 -1.15
CA ASN A 125 -2.75 0.21 -2.40
C ASN A 125 -4.12 -0.46 -2.21
N LYS A 126 -4.32 -1.24 -1.13
CA LYS A 126 -5.60 -1.91 -0.87
C LYS A 126 -6.68 -0.96 -0.40
N PHE A 127 -6.33 0.19 0.16
CA PHE A 127 -7.31 1.11 0.72
C PHE A 127 -7.57 2.32 -0.17
N ARG A 128 -6.87 2.46 -1.31
CA ARG A 128 -7.12 3.57 -2.24
C ARG A 128 -8.30 3.22 -3.15
N LEU A 129 -9.20 4.19 -3.34
CA LEU A 129 -10.34 4.09 -4.25
C LEU A 129 -9.88 4.08 -5.72
#